data_AF-A0A379GID0-F1
#
_entry.id   AF-A0A379GID0-F1
#
_cell.length_a   1.000
_cell.length_b   1.000
_cell.length_c   1.000
_cell.angle_alpha   90.00
_cell.angle_beta   90.00
_cell.angle_gamma   90.00
#
_symmetry.space_group_name_H-M   'P 1'
#
loop_
_entity.id
_entity.type
_entity.pdbx_description
1 polymer ?
#
loop_
_entity_poly.entity_id
_entity_poly.type
_entity_poly.pdbx_seq_one_letter_code
_entity_poly.pdbx_strand_id
1 'polypeptide(L)'
;MAYLLGKKDGIAKTPEWATKITRVPANTIRQLAREYAMTKPAALIQGWGPQRHICGERTARGSTLLAAITGNVGKKGAWAAGYGGIGNRQSIRGPNIGKNPVTAQISIMNWMQAVEDASKVTPEDGLIGVDKLDSNIKMIFSLAGNYLVNQNPDVNAAAKLLEDESKVEFIVVSDLYMSPSAKYADLVLPETSFLERWNIGNTWGTGNYFLLSEKVVEPAFERRSDYEWISDVAEKMGVKEAFTEGRTEKEWIAYLVNTNKERFKDRPDFPTFDELLKTRRYLFKDAPFVAFEENIRDPENHPFPTPSGKIEIFSKRLYDMNNVDIPALSHYVPAIEGPEDKLTEKYPLQMLTWKGKNRANSTQYANPWLQEVQRQRNVDKPY
;
A
#
# COMPACT_ATOMS: atom_id res chain seq x y z
N MET A 1 15.87 13.31 -24.57
CA MET A 1 16.72 12.82 -25.68
C MET A 1 18.23 12.91 -25.40
N ALA A 2 18.78 14.02 -24.90
CA ALA A 2 20.22 14.18 -24.70
C ALA A 2 20.89 13.06 -23.86
N TYR A 3 20.27 12.63 -22.75
CA TYR A 3 20.76 11.50 -21.94
C TYR A 3 20.79 10.17 -22.70
N LEU A 4 19.70 9.85 -23.43
CA LEU A 4 19.60 8.60 -24.20
C LEU A 4 20.65 8.51 -25.31
N LEU A 5 20.95 9.65 -25.95
CA LEU A 5 21.93 9.75 -27.04
C LEU A 5 23.37 9.95 -26.54
N GLY A 6 23.62 9.92 -25.22
CA GLY A 6 24.94 10.13 -24.65
C GLY A 6 25.47 11.56 -24.73
N LYS A 7 24.64 12.54 -25.13
CA LYS A 7 25.07 13.95 -25.19
C LYS A 7 25.31 14.58 -23.81
N LYS A 8 24.78 13.97 -22.74
CA LYS A 8 24.92 14.45 -21.36
C LYS A 8 26.11 13.84 -20.61
N ASP A 9 26.40 12.57 -20.85
CA ASP A 9 27.36 11.77 -20.08
C ASP A 9 28.36 10.98 -20.95
N GLY A 10 28.37 11.22 -22.25
CA GLY A 10 29.26 10.56 -23.21
C GLY A 10 28.83 9.12 -23.58
N ILE A 11 27.74 8.59 -23.02
CA ILE A 11 27.38 7.17 -23.16
C ILE A 11 25.98 7.05 -23.77
N ALA A 12 25.88 6.53 -25.00
CA ALA A 12 24.59 6.22 -25.59
C ALA A 12 23.91 5.04 -24.87
N LYS A 13 22.61 5.17 -24.56
CA LYS A 13 21.81 4.17 -23.84
C LYS A 13 21.26 3.12 -24.79
N THR A 14 22.16 2.42 -25.47
CA THR A 14 21.84 1.37 -26.45
C THR A 14 21.43 0.06 -25.75
N PRO A 15 20.81 -0.89 -26.47
CA PRO A 15 20.62 -2.25 -25.98
C PRO A 15 21.92 -2.92 -25.49
N GLU A 16 23.05 -2.69 -26.16
CA GLU A 16 24.36 -3.20 -25.76
C GLU A 16 24.83 -2.62 -24.43
N TRP A 17 24.59 -1.33 -24.20
CA TRP A 17 24.84 -0.69 -22.91
C TRP A 17 23.97 -1.34 -21.82
N ALA A 18 22.67 -1.51 -22.08
CA ALA A 18 21.73 -2.09 -21.12
C ALA A 18 22.08 -3.56 -20.77
N THR A 19 22.58 -4.35 -21.72
CA THR A 19 23.00 -5.75 -21.47
C THR A 19 24.06 -5.86 -20.39
N LYS A 20 24.98 -4.89 -20.28
CA LYS A 20 26.02 -4.91 -19.24
C LYS A 20 25.45 -4.79 -17.82
N ILE A 21 24.32 -4.10 -17.69
CA ILE A 21 23.64 -3.81 -16.43
C ILE A 21 22.61 -4.89 -16.12
N THR A 22 21.64 -5.08 -17.03
CA THR A 22 20.48 -5.95 -16.80
C THR A 22 20.79 -7.42 -17.00
N ARG A 23 21.91 -7.74 -17.64
CA ARG A 23 22.28 -9.08 -18.11
C ARG A 23 21.30 -9.69 -19.12
N VAL A 24 20.35 -8.89 -19.64
CA VAL A 24 19.43 -9.31 -20.70
C VAL A 24 20.11 -9.11 -22.07
N PRO A 25 20.09 -10.11 -22.97
CA PRO A 25 20.69 -9.97 -24.30
C PRO A 25 20.11 -8.79 -25.09
N ALA A 26 20.98 -8.05 -25.79
CA ALA A 26 20.61 -6.85 -26.53
C ALA A 26 19.50 -7.11 -27.57
N ASN A 27 19.51 -8.28 -28.22
CA ASN A 27 18.46 -8.66 -29.17
C ASN A 27 17.11 -8.89 -28.49
N THR A 28 17.08 -9.49 -27.29
CA THR A 28 15.85 -9.64 -26.50
C THR A 28 15.29 -8.27 -26.12
N ILE A 29 16.14 -7.32 -25.70
CA ILE A 29 15.71 -5.95 -25.39
C ILE A 29 15.05 -5.29 -26.61
N ARG A 30 15.68 -5.39 -27.79
CA ARG A 30 15.13 -4.85 -29.06
C ARG A 30 13.79 -5.50 -29.41
N GLN A 31 13.71 -6.82 -29.29
CA GLN A 31 12.51 -7.59 -29.61
C GLN A 31 11.35 -7.16 -28.72
N LEU A 32 11.52 -7.18 -27.40
CA LEU A 32 10.50 -6.78 -26.43
C LEU A 32 10.05 -5.33 -26.63
N ALA A 33 10.98 -4.42 -26.92
CA ALA A 33 10.64 -3.02 -27.20
C ALA A 33 9.76 -2.88 -28.44
N ARG A 34 10.07 -3.61 -29.52
CA ARG A 34 9.27 -3.60 -30.77
C ARG A 34 7.92 -4.27 -30.56
N GLU A 35 7.87 -5.42 -29.91
CA GLU A 35 6.62 -6.13 -29.59
C GLU A 35 5.68 -5.22 -28.79
N TYR A 36 6.15 -4.64 -27.68
CA TYR A 36 5.32 -3.74 -26.87
C TYR A 36 4.90 -2.46 -27.64
N ALA A 37 5.78 -1.91 -28.46
CA ALA A 37 5.47 -0.71 -29.25
C ALA A 37 4.46 -0.99 -30.37
N MET A 38 4.48 -2.18 -30.98
CA MET A 38 3.66 -2.52 -32.15
C MET A 38 2.36 -3.27 -31.80
N THR A 39 2.31 -3.98 -30.66
CA THR A 39 1.06 -4.56 -30.15
C THR A 39 0.16 -3.42 -29.64
N LYS A 40 -1.04 -3.31 -30.21
CA LYS A 40 -2.02 -2.26 -29.86
C LYS A 40 -3.43 -2.85 -29.68
N PRO A 41 -4.07 -2.65 -28.52
CA PRO A 41 -3.51 -2.09 -27.27
C PRO A 41 -2.50 -3.04 -26.62
N ALA A 42 -1.53 -2.52 -25.86
CA ALA A 42 -0.64 -3.31 -25.01
C ALA A 42 -0.72 -2.87 -23.54
N ALA A 43 -0.75 -3.85 -22.64
CA ALA A 43 -0.82 -3.62 -21.20
C ALA A 43 0.50 -3.95 -20.52
N LEU A 44 1.12 -2.97 -19.85
CA LEU A 44 2.31 -3.13 -19.03
C LEU A 44 1.94 -3.04 -17.54
N ILE A 45 1.51 -4.16 -16.95
CA ILE A 45 0.97 -4.19 -15.59
C ILE A 45 2.12 -4.44 -14.60
N GLN A 46 2.61 -3.38 -13.97
CA GLN A 46 3.68 -3.46 -12.97
C GLN A 46 3.14 -3.87 -11.60
N GLY A 47 3.76 -4.87 -10.95
CA GLY A 47 3.53 -5.14 -9.53
C GLY A 47 4.21 -4.12 -8.60
N TRP A 48 4.09 -4.30 -7.30
CA TRP A 48 4.75 -3.41 -6.33
C TRP A 48 6.20 -3.76 -6.01
N GLY A 49 6.66 -4.98 -6.33
CA GLY A 49 8.03 -5.41 -6.06
C GLY A 49 9.09 -4.44 -6.62
N PRO A 50 9.03 -4.06 -7.91
CA PRO A 50 10.04 -3.21 -8.52
C PRO A 50 10.10 -1.76 -7.99
N GLN A 51 9.18 -1.37 -7.09
CA GLN A 51 9.26 -0.08 -6.40
C GLN A 51 9.61 -0.19 -4.91
N ARG A 52 9.87 -1.40 -4.39
CA ARG A 52 10.30 -1.63 -2.98
C ARG A 52 11.82 -1.75 -2.88
N HIS A 53 12.51 -0.71 -3.31
CA HIS A 53 13.95 -0.54 -3.12
C HIS A 53 14.29 0.96 -3.23
N ILE A 54 15.53 1.33 -2.93
CA ILE A 54 15.98 2.73 -2.81
C ILE A 54 15.78 3.61 -4.06
N CYS A 55 15.62 3.02 -5.25
CA CYS A 55 15.39 3.72 -6.53
C CYS A 55 14.03 3.36 -7.15
N GLY A 56 13.08 2.89 -6.34
CA GLY A 56 11.86 2.25 -6.78
C GLY A 56 10.91 3.13 -7.59
N GLU A 57 10.90 4.44 -7.31
CA GLU A 57 10.13 5.45 -8.03
C GLU A 57 10.52 5.52 -9.52
N ARG A 58 11.75 5.14 -9.86
CA ARG A 58 12.27 5.22 -11.23
C ARG A 58 11.71 4.11 -12.09
N THR A 59 11.57 2.92 -11.53
CA THR A 59 10.92 1.80 -12.22
C THR A 59 9.46 2.13 -12.48
N ALA A 60 8.76 2.69 -11.49
CA ALA A 60 7.37 3.14 -11.64
C ALA A 60 7.23 4.25 -12.72
N ARG A 61 8.09 5.28 -12.68
CA ARG A 61 8.08 6.34 -13.71
C ARG A 61 8.47 5.82 -15.09
N GLY A 62 9.41 4.86 -15.16
CA GLY A 62 9.88 4.26 -16.41
C GLY A 62 8.79 3.46 -17.11
N SER A 63 7.98 2.70 -16.37
CA SER A 63 6.85 1.96 -16.94
C SER A 63 5.76 2.90 -17.45
N THR A 64 5.41 3.96 -16.71
CA THR A 64 4.46 5.00 -17.17
C THR A 64 4.97 5.73 -18.40
N LEU A 65 6.25 6.08 -18.44
CA LEU A 65 6.88 6.68 -19.60
C LEU A 65 6.76 5.79 -20.83
N LEU A 66 7.06 4.49 -20.68
CA LEU A 66 6.99 3.54 -21.78
C LEU A 66 5.56 3.39 -22.32
N ALA A 67 4.56 3.35 -21.44
CA ALA A 67 3.14 3.34 -21.83
C ALA A 67 2.72 4.63 -22.56
N ALA A 68 3.20 5.79 -22.11
CA ALA A 68 2.91 7.09 -22.71
C ALA A 68 3.50 7.22 -24.12
N ILE A 69 4.80 6.97 -24.31
CA ILE A 69 5.46 7.14 -25.61
C ILE A 69 5.00 6.11 -26.66
N THR A 70 4.41 5.01 -26.23
CA THR A 70 3.85 3.97 -27.12
C THR A 70 2.35 4.14 -27.34
N GLY A 71 1.72 5.22 -26.84
CA GLY A 71 0.31 5.53 -27.11
C GLY A 71 -0.69 4.59 -26.45
N ASN A 72 -0.33 3.95 -25.34
CA ASN A 72 -1.19 3.01 -24.61
C ASN A 72 -2.05 3.70 -23.53
N VAL A 73 -1.74 4.93 -23.12
CA VAL A 73 -2.55 5.70 -22.15
C VAL A 73 -3.91 6.05 -22.75
N GLY A 74 -4.98 5.94 -21.96
CA GLY A 74 -6.34 6.31 -22.39
C GLY A 74 -6.98 5.35 -23.40
N LYS A 75 -6.44 4.12 -23.58
CA LYS A 75 -6.97 3.13 -24.52
C LYS A 75 -7.59 1.93 -23.80
N LYS A 76 -8.80 1.54 -24.18
CA LYS A 76 -9.46 0.33 -23.67
C LYS A 76 -8.63 -0.92 -23.97
N GLY A 77 -8.38 -1.74 -22.94
CA GLY A 77 -7.54 -2.95 -23.04
C GLY A 77 -6.04 -2.68 -22.97
N ALA A 78 -5.61 -1.42 -22.89
CA ALA A 78 -4.23 -1.03 -22.61
C ALA A 78 -4.03 -0.78 -21.11
N TRP A 79 -2.88 -0.19 -20.76
CA TRP A 79 -2.56 0.15 -19.38
C TRP A 79 -1.68 1.40 -19.32
N ALA A 80 -1.98 2.34 -18.42
CA ALA A 80 -1.19 3.56 -18.21
C ALA A 80 0.05 3.37 -17.31
N ALA A 81 0.40 2.12 -17.02
CA ALA A 81 1.38 1.68 -16.01
C ALA A 81 0.98 2.02 -14.56
N GLY A 82 1.82 1.62 -13.60
CA GLY A 82 1.58 1.86 -12.17
C GLY A 82 0.62 0.86 -11.50
N TYR A 83 0.07 1.29 -10.35
CA TYR A 83 -0.84 0.48 -9.52
C TYR A 83 -2.14 0.14 -10.25
N GLY A 84 -2.55 -1.12 -10.16
CA GLY A 84 -3.79 -1.58 -10.74
C GLY A 84 -4.97 -1.52 -9.78
N GLY A 85 -5.99 -0.78 -10.21
CA GLY A 85 -7.29 -0.72 -9.56
C GLY A 85 -8.36 -0.23 -10.53
N ILE A 86 -9.60 -0.26 -10.10
CA ILE A 86 -10.75 0.24 -10.87
C ILE A 86 -10.99 1.69 -10.43
N GLY A 87 -10.73 2.67 -11.30
CA GLY A 87 -10.81 4.10 -10.95
C GLY A 87 -12.21 4.59 -10.59
N ASN A 88 -13.25 4.05 -11.24
CA ASN A 88 -14.66 4.37 -10.96
C ASN A 88 -15.32 3.35 -10.00
N ARG A 89 -14.52 2.62 -9.24
CA ARG A 89 -14.99 1.56 -8.36
C ARG A 89 -16.04 2.12 -7.39
N GLN A 90 -17.15 1.40 -7.29
CA GLN A 90 -18.16 1.62 -6.28
C GLN A 90 -17.91 0.73 -5.06
N SER A 91 -18.25 1.26 -3.89
CA SER A 91 -18.05 0.59 -2.62
C SER A 91 -19.06 1.08 -1.59
N ILE A 92 -19.33 0.23 -0.59
CA ILE A 92 -20.01 0.68 0.63
C ILE A 92 -19.16 1.76 1.28
N ARG A 93 -19.74 2.92 1.53
CA ARG A 93 -19.15 3.99 2.35
C ARG A 93 -19.40 3.67 3.82
N GLY A 94 -18.35 3.81 4.64
CA GLY A 94 -18.44 3.69 6.09
C GLY A 94 -19.25 4.83 6.73
N PRO A 95 -19.41 4.79 8.07
CA PRO A 95 -20.16 5.82 8.78
C PRO A 95 -19.43 7.17 8.69
N ASN A 96 -20.15 8.25 9.02
CA ASN A 96 -19.53 9.56 9.15
C ASN A 96 -18.72 9.62 10.45
N ILE A 97 -17.40 9.54 10.36
CA ILE A 97 -16.48 9.57 11.52
C ILE A 97 -16.09 11.00 11.93
N GLY A 98 -16.73 12.04 11.37
CA GLY A 98 -16.39 13.43 11.62
C GLY A 98 -15.04 13.84 11.03
N LYS A 99 -14.50 14.97 11.52
CA LYS A 99 -13.18 15.48 11.16
C LYS A 99 -12.23 15.23 12.34
N ASN A 100 -11.14 14.49 12.10
CA ASN A 100 -10.08 14.35 13.09
C ASN A 100 -9.42 15.72 13.32
N PRO A 101 -9.44 16.27 14.55
CA PRO A 101 -8.77 17.53 14.84
C PRO A 101 -7.25 17.44 14.76
N VAL A 102 -6.67 16.24 14.91
CA VAL A 102 -5.24 15.99 14.73
C VAL A 102 -4.95 15.86 13.24
N THR A 103 -4.31 16.88 12.67
CA THR A 103 -3.94 16.92 11.25
C THR A 103 -2.52 16.42 10.98
N ALA A 104 -1.68 16.35 12.02
CA ALA A 104 -0.31 15.86 11.91
C ALA A 104 -0.30 14.38 11.51
N GLN A 105 0.43 14.06 10.44
CA GLN A 105 0.59 12.70 9.93
C GLN A 105 2.05 12.46 9.60
N ILE A 106 2.59 11.32 10.05
CA ILE A 106 3.94 10.88 9.69
C ILE A 106 3.87 9.70 8.73
N SER A 107 4.89 9.56 7.89
CA SER A 107 5.16 8.27 7.24
C SER A 107 5.37 7.20 8.30
N ILE A 108 4.80 6.00 8.10
CA ILE A 108 5.07 4.86 8.97
C ILE A 108 6.56 4.55 9.06
N MET A 109 7.36 4.89 8.04
CA MET A 109 8.82 4.70 8.04
C MET A 109 9.53 5.59 9.07
N ASN A 110 8.90 6.66 9.53
CA ASN A 110 9.48 7.63 10.46
C ASN A 110 9.09 7.37 11.92
N TRP A 111 8.35 6.29 12.22
CA TRP A 111 7.82 6.06 13.57
C TRP A 111 8.93 5.98 14.63
N MET A 112 10.04 5.30 14.34
CA MET A 112 11.19 5.22 15.25
C MET A 112 11.82 6.60 15.45
N GLN A 113 12.01 7.35 14.37
CA GLN A 113 12.56 8.70 14.42
C GLN A 113 11.64 9.63 15.24
N ALA A 114 10.33 9.51 15.10
CA ALA A 114 9.34 10.27 15.86
C ALA A 114 9.30 9.89 17.36
N VAL A 115 9.69 8.66 17.72
CA VAL A 115 9.86 8.24 19.12
C VAL A 115 11.16 8.80 19.71
N GLU A 116 12.26 8.74 18.96
CA GLU A 116 13.58 9.17 19.45
C GLU A 116 13.75 10.68 19.48
N ASP A 117 13.41 11.35 18.38
CA ASP A 117 13.56 12.78 18.17
C ASP A 117 12.58 13.27 17.09
N ALA A 118 11.41 13.71 17.54
CA ALA A 118 10.35 14.23 16.69
C ALA A 118 10.75 15.48 15.88
N SER A 119 11.80 16.20 16.28
CA SER A 119 12.27 17.38 15.53
C SER A 119 12.91 17.01 14.19
N LYS A 120 13.33 15.75 14.03
CA LYS A 120 13.88 15.20 12.77
C LYS A 120 12.82 14.67 11.82
N VAL A 121 11.54 14.73 12.18
CA VAL A 121 10.45 14.36 11.27
C VAL A 121 9.89 15.65 10.69
N THR A 122 10.41 16.05 9.54
CA THR A 122 10.08 17.33 8.88
C THR A 122 9.14 17.12 7.68
N PRO A 123 8.58 18.20 7.09
CA PRO A 123 7.83 18.09 5.83
C PRO A 123 8.64 17.45 4.71
N GLU A 124 9.96 17.69 4.66
CA GLU A 124 10.88 17.04 3.72
C GLU A 124 10.97 15.52 3.93
N ASP A 125 10.79 15.05 5.17
CA ASP A 125 10.77 13.63 5.53
C ASP A 125 9.38 12.98 5.42
N GLY A 126 8.36 13.74 5.00
CA GLY A 126 6.99 13.25 4.83
C GLY A 126 6.06 13.51 6.01
N LEU A 127 6.37 14.50 6.86
CA LEU A 127 5.39 15.08 7.78
C LEU A 127 4.34 15.86 6.98
N ILE A 128 3.07 15.61 7.27
CA ILE A 128 1.93 16.27 6.60
C ILE A 128 1.04 16.92 7.66
N GLY A 129 0.49 18.09 7.31
CA GLY A 129 -0.54 18.78 8.09
C GLY A 129 -0.03 19.74 9.16
N VAL A 130 1.28 19.72 9.47
CA VAL A 130 2.00 20.62 10.38
C VAL A 130 3.46 20.74 9.95
N ASP A 131 4.18 21.78 10.39
CA ASP A 131 5.60 21.99 10.06
C ASP A 131 6.57 21.24 10.99
N LYS A 132 6.10 20.87 12.19
CA LYS A 132 6.85 20.08 13.17
C LYS A 132 5.89 19.30 14.06
N LEU A 133 6.40 18.26 14.70
CA LEU A 133 5.72 17.58 15.80
C LEU A 133 6.01 18.31 17.11
N ASP A 134 5.01 18.40 17.99
CA ASP A 134 5.14 19.09 19.28
C ASP A 134 5.79 18.22 20.37
N SER A 135 5.80 16.90 20.18
CA SER A 135 6.40 15.95 21.10
C SER A 135 6.85 14.67 20.40
N ASN A 136 7.76 13.94 21.05
CA ASN A 136 8.04 12.56 20.70
C ASN A 136 6.78 11.69 20.86
N ILE A 137 6.71 10.60 20.09
CA ILE A 137 5.68 9.57 20.29
C ILE A 137 5.99 8.80 21.57
N LYS A 138 5.04 8.84 22.51
CA LYS A 138 5.13 8.13 23.80
C LYS A 138 4.13 7.00 23.97
N MET A 139 3.10 6.93 23.12
CA MET A 139 2.09 5.89 23.18
C MET A 139 1.80 5.36 21.78
N ILE A 140 1.67 4.04 21.66
CA ILE A 140 1.40 3.38 20.38
C ILE A 140 0.17 2.47 20.51
N PHE A 141 -0.77 2.63 19.57
CA PHE A 141 -1.85 1.67 19.34
C PHE A 141 -1.54 0.89 18.06
N SER A 142 -1.35 -0.43 18.17
CA SER A 142 -1.12 -1.32 17.03
C SER A 142 -2.23 -2.36 16.95
N LEU A 143 -3.23 -2.07 16.11
CA LEU A 143 -4.40 -2.93 15.90
C LEU A 143 -4.22 -3.76 14.62
N ALA A 144 -4.35 -5.08 14.73
CA ALA A 144 -4.12 -6.06 13.65
C ALA A 144 -2.77 -5.85 12.91
N GLY A 145 -1.75 -5.38 13.65
CA GLY A 145 -0.50 -4.90 13.10
C GLY A 145 0.71 -5.67 13.64
N ASN A 146 1.60 -6.05 12.73
CA ASN A 146 2.90 -6.64 13.08
C ASN A 146 4.06 -5.81 12.48
N TYR A 147 3.84 -4.51 12.30
CA TYR A 147 4.80 -3.63 11.63
C TYR A 147 5.96 -3.25 12.54
N LEU A 148 5.69 -2.98 13.84
CA LEU A 148 6.70 -2.48 14.79
C LEU A 148 7.98 -3.31 14.74
N VAL A 149 7.85 -4.64 14.64
CA VAL A 149 8.99 -5.55 14.56
C VAL A 149 9.06 -6.27 13.21
N ASN A 150 8.09 -7.13 12.87
CA ASN A 150 8.27 -8.10 11.77
C ASN A 150 8.36 -7.47 10.36
N GLN A 151 7.69 -6.33 10.14
CA GLN A 151 7.67 -5.65 8.85
C GLN A 151 8.52 -4.38 8.83
N ASN A 152 9.23 -4.10 9.93
CA ASN A 152 10.17 -3.01 10.02
C ASN A 152 11.44 -3.33 9.18
N PRO A 153 11.96 -2.40 8.38
CA PRO A 153 13.21 -2.61 7.64
C PRO A 153 14.40 -3.00 8.52
N ASP A 154 14.54 -2.38 9.70
CA ASP A 154 15.58 -2.73 10.66
C ASP A 154 14.93 -3.28 11.94
N VAL A 155 14.71 -4.59 11.93
CA VAL A 155 14.07 -5.31 13.03
C VAL A 155 14.87 -5.26 14.33
N ASN A 156 16.20 -5.13 14.26
CA ASN A 156 17.07 -5.11 15.43
C ASN A 156 17.07 -3.73 16.09
N ALA A 157 17.11 -2.67 15.29
CA ALA A 157 16.99 -1.31 15.80
C ALA A 157 15.59 -1.08 16.39
N ALA A 158 14.55 -1.58 15.73
CA ALA A 158 13.18 -1.51 16.24
C ALA A 158 13.01 -2.26 17.58
N ALA A 159 13.54 -3.49 17.67
CA ALA A 159 13.51 -4.25 18.93
C ALA A 159 14.19 -3.49 20.06
N LYS A 160 15.42 -2.98 19.85
CA LYS A 160 16.16 -2.20 20.86
C LYS A 160 15.41 -0.96 21.32
N LEU A 161 14.75 -0.26 20.40
CA LEU A 161 13.95 0.93 20.72
C LEU A 161 12.72 0.56 21.57
N LEU A 162 12.07 -0.57 21.28
CA LEU A 162 10.89 -1.04 22.01
C LEU A 162 11.25 -1.66 23.38
N GLU A 163 12.48 -2.18 23.56
CA GLU A 163 12.99 -2.65 24.85
C GLU A 163 13.34 -1.50 25.81
N ASP A 164 13.56 -0.30 25.31
CA ASP A 164 13.83 0.89 26.11
C ASP A 164 12.51 1.57 26.53
N GLU A 165 12.00 1.20 27.71
CA GLU A 165 10.76 1.75 28.29
C GLU A 165 10.78 3.28 28.49
N SER A 166 11.95 3.93 28.43
CA SER A 166 12.02 5.40 28.45
C SER A 166 11.61 6.06 27.12
N LYS A 167 11.56 5.27 26.04
CA LYS A 167 11.25 5.73 24.68
C LYS A 167 9.75 5.78 24.44
N VAL A 168 9.10 4.63 24.51
CA VAL A 168 7.64 4.49 24.38
C VAL A 168 7.10 4.05 25.74
N GLU A 169 6.26 4.88 26.33
CA GLU A 169 5.77 4.71 27.71
C GLU A 169 4.58 3.75 27.79
N PHE A 170 3.84 3.55 26.69
CA PHE A 170 2.72 2.61 26.68
C PHE A 170 2.36 2.11 25.28
N ILE A 171 2.26 0.79 25.13
CA ILE A 171 1.96 0.11 23.87
C ILE A 171 0.72 -0.78 24.06
N VAL A 172 -0.32 -0.47 23.29
CA VAL A 172 -1.54 -1.29 23.18
C VAL A 172 -1.51 -2.08 21.88
N VAL A 173 -1.63 -3.40 21.97
CA VAL A 173 -1.76 -4.28 20.81
C VAL A 173 -3.08 -5.03 20.86
N SER A 174 -3.88 -4.89 19.79
CA SER A 174 -5.07 -5.73 19.55
C SER A 174 -4.75 -6.69 18.40
N ASP A 175 -4.66 -7.98 18.66
CA ASP A 175 -4.25 -8.99 17.68
C ASP A 175 -4.87 -10.36 17.99
N LEU A 176 -4.96 -11.23 16.98
CA LEU A 176 -5.43 -12.62 17.14
C LEU A 176 -4.35 -13.52 17.76
N TYR A 177 -3.08 -13.11 17.65
CA TYR A 177 -1.93 -13.91 18.04
C TYR A 177 -0.92 -13.06 18.79
N MET A 178 -0.12 -13.71 19.64
CA MET A 178 1.10 -13.12 20.22
C MET A 178 2.18 -12.96 19.14
N SER A 179 2.00 -11.97 18.26
CA SER A 179 2.92 -11.64 17.17
C SER A 179 4.25 -11.09 17.72
N PRO A 180 5.33 -11.07 16.92
CA PRO A 180 6.59 -10.43 17.33
C PRO A 180 6.41 -8.99 17.83
N SER A 181 5.47 -8.23 17.27
CA SER A 181 5.17 -6.88 17.76
C SER A 181 4.39 -6.91 19.08
N ALA A 182 3.44 -7.84 19.25
CA ALA A 182 2.67 -8.00 20.48
C ALA A 182 3.53 -8.33 21.72
N LYS A 183 4.71 -8.92 21.54
CA LYS A 183 5.63 -9.25 22.64
C LYS A 183 6.20 -8.03 23.37
N TYR A 184 6.12 -6.85 22.76
CA TYR A 184 6.58 -5.59 23.34
C TYR A 184 5.41 -4.75 23.88
N ALA A 185 4.19 -5.28 23.88
CA ALA A 185 3.02 -4.53 24.35
C ALA A 185 2.90 -4.58 25.86
N ASP A 186 2.55 -3.45 26.47
CA ASP A 186 2.13 -3.36 27.87
C ASP A 186 0.72 -3.92 28.06
N LEU A 187 -0.13 -3.77 27.04
CA LEU A 187 -1.48 -4.29 27.01
C LEU A 187 -1.75 -5.05 25.72
N VAL A 188 -2.02 -6.35 25.85
CA VAL A 188 -2.46 -7.21 24.75
C VAL A 188 -3.96 -7.48 24.88
N LEU A 189 -4.72 -7.07 23.88
CA LEU A 189 -6.15 -7.27 23.77
C LEU A 189 -6.44 -8.39 22.74
N PRO A 190 -7.08 -9.50 23.14
CA PRO A 190 -7.37 -10.61 22.25
C PRO A 190 -8.53 -10.24 21.29
N GLU A 191 -8.18 -10.01 20.03
CA GLU A 191 -9.12 -9.60 18.99
C GLU A 191 -9.92 -10.79 18.42
N THR A 192 -11.08 -10.49 17.84
CA THR A 192 -11.89 -11.43 17.08
C THR A 192 -11.36 -11.68 15.66
N SER A 193 -11.45 -12.92 15.19
CA SER A 193 -11.28 -13.23 13.78
C SER A 193 -12.47 -12.76 12.94
N PHE A 194 -12.28 -12.66 11.63
CA PHE A 194 -13.36 -12.25 10.72
C PHE A 194 -14.56 -13.22 10.69
N LEU A 195 -14.44 -14.42 11.28
CA LEU A 195 -15.53 -15.40 11.42
C LEU A 195 -16.34 -15.18 12.71
N GLU A 196 -15.80 -14.44 13.67
CA GLU A 196 -16.38 -14.21 15.00
C GLU A 196 -17.16 -12.88 15.10
N ARG A 197 -17.20 -12.08 14.02
CA ARG A 197 -17.84 -10.75 14.00
C ARG A 197 -18.62 -10.46 12.71
N TRP A 198 -19.49 -9.46 12.78
CA TRP A 198 -20.21 -8.93 11.62
C TRP A 198 -19.34 -7.92 10.86
N ASN A 199 -19.28 -8.02 9.55
CA ASN A 199 -18.57 -7.04 8.73
C ASN A 199 -19.19 -6.93 7.32
N ILE A 200 -18.91 -5.83 6.63
CA ILE A 200 -19.21 -5.67 5.20
C ILE A 200 -17.94 -5.22 4.47
N GLY A 201 -17.43 -6.13 3.63
CA GLY A 201 -16.13 -6.01 3.02
C GLY A 201 -16.21 -5.57 1.56
N ASN A 202 -15.37 -4.61 1.21
CA ASN A 202 -15.08 -4.23 -0.16
C ASN A 202 -13.85 -5.04 -0.66
N THR A 203 -13.76 -5.36 -1.96
CA THR A 203 -12.51 -5.93 -2.52
C THR A 203 -11.30 -4.99 -2.40
N TRP A 204 -10.07 -5.50 -2.54
CA TRP A 204 -8.85 -4.70 -2.45
C TRP A 204 -8.46 -4.04 -3.79
N GLY A 205 -9.27 -3.08 -4.24
CA GLY A 205 -9.01 -2.26 -5.43
C GLY A 205 -9.39 -2.87 -6.80
N THR A 206 -9.49 -4.21 -6.90
CA THR A 206 -9.57 -4.92 -8.19
C THR A 206 -10.94 -5.52 -8.56
N GLY A 207 -11.96 -5.32 -7.72
CA GLY A 207 -13.32 -5.79 -7.99
C GLY A 207 -14.37 -4.74 -7.66
N ASN A 208 -15.41 -4.68 -8.48
CA ASN A 208 -16.52 -3.75 -8.31
C ASN A 208 -17.69 -4.45 -7.59
N TYR A 209 -17.45 -4.96 -6.38
CA TYR A 209 -18.47 -5.62 -5.55
C TYR A 209 -18.12 -5.49 -4.06
N PHE A 210 -19.12 -5.75 -3.22
CA PHE A 210 -18.95 -5.93 -1.78
C PHE A 210 -19.56 -7.26 -1.32
N LEU A 211 -19.11 -7.72 -0.15
CA LEU A 211 -19.49 -8.97 0.49
C LEU A 211 -19.99 -8.69 1.91
N LEU A 212 -21.09 -9.33 2.31
CA LEU A 212 -21.47 -9.42 3.71
C LEU A 212 -20.68 -10.57 4.35
N SER A 213 -19.94 -10.25 5.42
CA SER A 213 -19.27 -11.23 6.28
C SER A 213 -20.15 -11.42 7.51
N GLU A 214 -20.91 -12.51 7.51
CA GLU A 214 -21.75 -12.88 8.64
C GLU A 214 -20.89 -13.45 9.78
N LYS A 215 -21.33 -13.24 11.02
CA LYS A 215 -20.76 -13.93 12.17
C LYS A 215 -21.10 -15.42 12.07
N VAL A 216 -20.08 -16.26 11.94
CA VAL A 216 -20.22 -17.71 11.72
C VAL A 216 -20.12 -18.49 13.03
N VAL A 217 -19.28 -18.01 13.96
CA VAL A 217 -19.07 -18.62 15.27
C VAL A 217 -19.06 -17.55 16.36
N GLU A 218 -19.34 -17.95 17.59
CA GLU A 218 -19.17 -17.07 18.75
C GLU A 218 -17.67 -16.86 19.04
N PRO A 219 -17.25 -15.66 19.50
CA PRO A 219 -15.88 -15.42 19.95
C PRO A 219 -15.45 -16.46 20.98
N ALA A 220 -14.32 -17.11 20.74
CA ALA A 220 -13.77 -18.04 21.72
C ALA A 220 -13.09 -17.28 22.87
N PHE A 221 -13.09 -17.88 24.07
CA PHE A 221 -12.43 -17.33 25.27
C PHE A 221 -12.96 -15.93 25.63
N GLU A 222 -12.08 -15.00 26.00
CA GLU A 222 -12.40 -13.61 26.33
C GLU A 222 -12.17 -12.66 25.14
N ARG A 223 -12.20 -13.18 23.90
CA ARG A 223 -12.01 -12.37 22.70
C ARG A 223 -13.13 -11.35 22.57
N ARG A 224 -12.74 -10.12 22.23
CA ARG A 224 -13.66 -9.01 21.99
C ARG A 224 -13.24 -8.29 20.72
N SER A 225 -14.20 -7.75 19.98
CA SER A 225 -13.87 -6.99 18.78
C SER A 225 -13.32 -5.62 19.13
N ASP A 226 -12.57 -5.03 18.20
CA ASP A 226 -12.05 -3.66 18.35
C ASP A 226 -13.17 -2.67 18.68
N TYR A 227 -14.35 -2.86 18.07
CA TYR A 227 -15.52 -2.04 18.37
C TYR A 227 -15.97 -2.14 19.83
N GLU A 228 -15.99 -3.35 20.40
CA GLU A 228 -16.47 -3.58 21.76
C GLU A 228 -15.56 -2.95 22.82
N TRP A 229 -14.25 -3.19 22.77
CA TRP A 229 -13.36 -2.64 23.79
C TRP A 229 -13.17 -1.12 23.61
N ILE A 230 -13.18 -0.60 22.37
CA ILE A 230 -13.17 0.85 22.14
C ILE A 230 -14.46 1.49 22.66
N SER A 231 -15.61 0.80 22.58
CA SER A 231 -16.87 1.28 23.19
C SER A 231 -16.77 1.41 24.72
N ASP A 232 -16.09 0.49 25.39
CA ASP A 232 -15.85 0.58 26.85
C ASP A 232 -14.88 1.73 27.19
N VAL A 233 -13.87 1.96 26.37
CA VAL A 233 -12.98 3.11 26.53
C VAL A 233 -13.77 4.41 26.33
N ALA A 234 -14.60 4.48 25.29
CA ALA A 234 -15.49 5.61 25.03
C ALA A 234 -16.45 5.87 26.20
N GLU A 235 -16.93 4.83 26.89
CA GLU A 235 -17.72 4.94 28.12
C GLU A 235 -16.94 5.61 29.25
N LYS A 236 -15.71 5.14 29.52
CA LYS A 236 -14.84 5.73 30.53
C LYS A 236 -14.47 7.18 30.21
N MET A 237 -14.46 7.54 28.93
CA MET A 237 -14.22 8.91 28.45
C MET A 237 -15.50 9.77 28.37
N GLY A 238 -16.69 9.20 28.66
CA GLY A 238 -17.96 9.93 28.60
C GLY A 238 -18.48 10.22 27.19
N VAL A 239 -18.00 9.50 26.16
CA VAL A 239 -18.34 9.71 24.74
C VAL A 239 -18.97 8.47 24.07
N LYS A 240 -19.38 7.45 24.83
CA LYS A 240 -19.97 6.19 24.31
C LYS A 240 -21.18 6.42 23.40
N GLU A 241 -22.09 7.32 23.79
CA GLU A 241 -23.29 7.59 22.98
C GLU A 241 -22.92 8.15 21.60
N ALA A 242 -21.97 9.09 21.55
CA ALA A 242 -21.47 9.66 20.30
C ALA A 242 -20.67 8.64 19.47
N PHE A 243 -19.90 7.76 20.13
CA PHE A 243 -19.10 6.72 19.45
C PHE A 243 -19.97 5.61 18.85
N THR A 244 -20.91 5.08 19.64
CA THR A 244 -21.72 3.91 19.26
C THR A 244 -22.97 4.29 18.49
N GLU A 245 -23.46 5.52 18.68
CA GLU A 245 -24.80 5.96 18.26
C GLU A 245 -25.91 4.96 18.68
N GLY A 246 -25.69 4.26 19.80
CA GLY A 246 -26.60 3.23 20.29
C GLY A 246 -26.67 1.95 19.45
N ARG A 247 -25.73 1.73 18.52
CA ARG A 247 -25.72 0.56 17.62
C ARG A 247 -24.73 -0.52 18.07
N THR A 248 -25.11 -1.77 17.89
CA THR A 248 -24.20 -2.92 17.87
C THR A 248 -23.45 -3.03 16.54
N GLU A 249 -22.43 -3.87 16.44
CA GLU A 249 -21.72 -4.11 15.17
C GLU A 249 -22.68 -4.53 14.04
N LYS A 250 -23.62 -5.44 14.32
CA LYS A 250 -24.62 -5.88 13.32
C LYS A 250 -25.52 -4.75 12.87
N GLU A 251 -25.97 -3.92 13.81
CA GLU A 251 -26.81 -2.76 13.51
C GLU A 251 -26.05 -1.69 12.73
N TRP A 252 -24.76 -1.53 12.97
CA TRP A 252 -23.89 -0.72 12.11
C TRP A 252 -23.87 -1.26 10.69
N ILE A 253 -23.70 -2.57 10.48
CA ILE A 253 -23.74 -3.14 9.11
C ILE A 253 -25.09 -2.90 8.44
N ALA A 254 -26.20 -3.12 9.14
CA ALA A 254 -27.54 -2.86 8.60
C ALA A 254 -27.74 -1.38 8.25
N TYR A 255 -27.33 -0.48 9.15
CA TYR A 255 -27.36 0.96 8.93
C TYR A 255 -26.56 1.38 7.68
N LEU A 256 -25.33 0.87 7.54
CA LEU A 256 -24.47 1.17 6.40
C LEU A 256 -25.07 0.69 5.08
N VAL A 257 -25.69 -0.49 5.05
CA VAL A 257 -26.40 -0.97 3.85
C VAL A 257 -27.55 -0.02 3.49
N ASN A 258 -28.36 0.39 4.46
CA ASN A 258 -29.49 1.29 4.23
C ASN A 258 -29.05 2.68 3.76
N THR A 259 -28.04 3.29 4.41
CA THR A 259 -27.51 4.59 3.99
C THR A 259 -26.89 4.53 2.60
N ASN A 260 -26.22 3.42 2.25
CA ASN A 260 -25.68 3.25 0.90
C ASN A 260 -26.78 2.95 -0.14
N LYS A 261 -27.91 2.34 0.24
CA LYS A 261 -29.07 2.19 -0.65
C LYS A 261 -29.62 3.56 -1.08
N GLU A 262 -29.73 4.50 -0.16
CA GLU A 262 -30.11 5.89 -0.48
C GLU A 262 -29.09 6.58 -1.39
N ARG A 263 -27.79 6.36 -1.16
CA ARG A 263 -26.72 6.85 -2.04
C ARG A 263 -26.82 6.26 -3.45
N PHE A 264 -27.25 5.02 -3.58
CA PHE A 264 -27.41 4.32 -4.84
C PHE A 264 -28.88 4.19 -5.26
N LYS A 265 -29.72 5.19 -4.99
CA LYS A 265 -31.17 5.19 -5.29
C LYS A 265 -31.52 4.90 -6.76
N ASP A 266 -30.63 5.23 -7.69
CA ASP A 266 -30.81 4.98 -9.12
C ASP A 266 -30.51 3.50 -9.51
N ARG A 267 -30.15 2.67 -8.52
CA ARG A 267 -29.93 1.23 -8.65
C ARG A 267 -31.04 0.49 -7.90
N PRO A 268 -32.19 0.21 -8.54
CA PRO A 268 -33.30 -0.47 -7.88
C PRO A 268 -32.95 -1.91 -7.43
N ASP A 269 -31.89 -2.50 -8.00
CA ASP A 269 -31.34 -3.79 -7.61
C ASP A 269 -30.40 -3.73 -6.39
N PHE A 270 -30.11 -2.54 -5.84
CA PHE A 270 -29.28 -2.42 -4.65
C PHE A 270 -30.00 -3.05 -3.43
N PRO A 271 -29.36 -4.02 -2.76
CA PRO A 271 -30.05 -4.85 -1.80
C PRO A 271 -30.25 -4.12 -0.47
N THR A 272 -31.34 -4.46 0.20
CA THR A 272 -31.53 -4.25 1.64
C THR A 272 -30.63 -5.19 2.44
N PHE A 273 -30.51 -4.94 3.75
CA PHE A 273 -29.76 -5.83 4.63
C PHE A 273 -30.34 -7.26 4.65
N ASP A 274 -31.67 -7.41 4.66
CA ASP A 274 -32.35 -8.70 4.65
C ASP A 274 -32.13 -9.49 3.35
N GLU A 275 -32.03 -8.79 2.22
CA GLU A 275 -31.67 -9.40 0.94
C GLU A 275 -30.20 -9.83 0.91
N LEU A 276 -29.31 -9.06 1.55
CA LEU A 276 -27.89 -9.43 1.70
C LEU A 276 -27.68 -10.65 2.60
N LEU A 277 -28.51 -10.86 3.64
CA LEU A 277 -28.46 -12.09 4.45
C LEU A 277 -28.72 -13.36 3.60
N LYS A 278 -29.40 -13.23 2.46
CA LYS A 278 -29.65 -14.33 1.53
C LYS A 278 -28.59 -14.41 0.42
N THR A 279 -28.17 -13.27 -0.11
CA THR A 279 -27.31 -13.20 -1.30
C THR A 279 -25.82 -13.09 -0.99
N ARG A 280 -25.44 -12.60 0.20
CA ARG A 280 -24.09 -12.33 0.73
C ARG A 280 -23.22 -11.39 -0.09
N ARG A 281 -23.67 -10.90 -1.25
CA ARG A 281 -22.87 -10.05 -2.12
C ARG A 281 -23.72 -9.19 -3.03
N TYR A 282 -23.15 -8.08 -3.47
CA TYR A 282 -23.68 -7.27 -4.55
C TYR A 282 -22.58 -6.88 -5.53
N LEU A 283 -22.82 -7.10 -6.82
CA LEU A 283 -21.91 -6.79 -7.92
C LEU A 283 -22.40 -5.55 -8.66
N PHE A 284 -21.56 -4.52 -8.70
CA PHE A 284 -21.81 -3.33 -9.53
C PHE A 284 -21.50 -3.66 -11.00
N LYS A 285 -22.50 -3.52 -11.87
CA LYS A 285 -22.42 -3.89 -13.30
C LYS A 285 -22.13 -2.70 -14.22
N ASP A 286 -21.37 -1.73 -13.74
CA ASP A 286 -21.03 -0.52 -14.50
C ASP A 286 -20.13 -0.82 -15.69
N ALA A 287 -20.15 0.07 -16.68
CA ALA A 287 -19.24 -0.02 -17.83
C ALA A 287 -17.77 0.03 -17.37
N PRO A 288 -16.84 -0.65 -18.07
CA PRO A 288 -15.42 -0.58 -17.78
C PRO A 288 -14.92 0.87 -17.84
N PHE A 289 -14.11 1.25 -16.86
CA PHE A 289 -13.46 2.56 -16.82
C PHE A 289 -12.12 2.55 -17.54
N VAL A 290 -11.92 3.50 -18.45
CA VAL A 290 -10.65 3.72 -19.14
C VAL A 290 -9.99 4.96 -18.56
N ALA A 291 -8.96 4.76 -17.75
CA ALA A 291 -8.22 5.86 -17.13
C ALA A 291 -7.61 6.79 -18.19
N PHE A 292 -7.79 8.10 -18.01
CA PHE A 292 -7.27 9.16 -18.87
C PHE A 292 -7.80 9.17 -20.31
N GLU A 293 -8.91 8.50 -20.60
CA GLU A 293 -9.51 8.47 -21.94
C GLU A 293 -9.85 9.88 -22.44
N GLU A 294 -10.50 10.69 -21.60
CA GLU A 294 -10.85 12.08 -21.94
C GLU A 294 -9.61 12.96 -22.12
N ASN A 295 -8.60 12.82 -21.25
CA ASN A 295 -7.35 13.56 -21.36
C ASN A 295 -6.61 13.30 -22.68
N ILE A 296 -6.76 12.10 -23.23
CA ILE A 296 -6.16 11.72 -24.52
C ILE A 296 -7.05 12.13 -25.69
N ARG A 297 -8.37 12.03 -25.54
CA ARG A 297 -9.34 12.35 -26.61
C ARG A 297 -9.47 13.85 -26.85
N ASP A 298 -9.43 14.65 -25.79
CA ASP A 298 -9.65 16.10 -25.82
C ASP A 298 -8.75 16.81 -24.78
N PRO A 299 -7.43 16.88 -25.03
CA PRO A 299 -6.46 17.44 -24.08
C PRO A 299 -6.61 18.94 -23.85
N GLU A 300 -7.28 19.68 -24.75
CA GLU A 300 -7.47 21.12 -24.62
C GLU A 300 -8.52 21.45 -23.55
N ASN A 301 -9.63 20.70 -23.53
CA ASN A 301 -10.67 20.88 -22.52
C ASN A 301 -10.49 19.98 -21.29
N HIS A 302 -9.71 18.90 -21.41
CA HIS A 302 -9.44 17.93 -20.34
C HIS A 302 -7.93 17.77 -20.12
N PRO A 303 -7.20 18.84 -19.74
CA PRO A 303 -5.77 18.73 -19.50
C PRO A 303 -5.46 17.74 -18.37
N PHE A 304 -4.28 17.12 -18.40
CA PHE A 304 -3.81 16.33 -17.28
C PHE A 304 -3.64 17.21 -16.03
N PRO A 305 -3.82 16.68 -14.81
CA PRO A 305 -3.64 17.42 -13.56
C PRO A 305 -2.14 17.58 -13.23
N THR A 306 -1.38 18.13 -14.16
CA THR A 306 0.05 18.44 -14.05
C THR A 306 0.25 19.94 -14.32
N PRO A 307 1.35 20.54 -13.84
CA PRO A 307 1.67 21.94 -14.14
C PRO A 307 1.60 22.31 -15.62
N SER A 308 1.97 21.38 -16.52
CA SER A 308 1.93 21.62 -17.96
C SER A 308 0.61 21.26 -18.65
N GLY A 309 -0.38 20.69 -17.94
CA GLY A 309 -1.60 20.13 -18.53
C GLY A 309 -1.37 18.86 -19.38
N LYS A 310 -0.16 18.27 -19.35
CA LYS A 310 0.27 17.13 -20.20
C LYS A 310 0.96 16.05 -19.36
N ILE A 311 1.20 14.88 -19.95
CA ILE A 311 2.08 13.88 -19.34
C ILE A 311 3.52 14.42 -19.31
N GLU A 312 4.06 14.68 -18.11
CA GLU A 312 5.41 15.23 -17.93
C GLU A 312 6.49 14.14 -17.97
N ILE A 313 7.11 13.95 -19.14
CA ILE A 313 8.31 13.09 -19.29
C ILE A 313 9.48 13.65 -18.48
N PHE A 314 9.64 14.96 -18.52
CA PHE A 314 10.57 15.72 -17.69
C PHE A 314 9.76 16.56 -16.72
N SER A 315 10.03 16.42 -15.41
CA SER A 315 9.36 17.22 -14.40
C SER A 315 10.21 18.42 -14.00
N LYS A 316 9.75 19.63 -14.31
CA LYS A 316 10.41 20.88 -13.91
C LYS A 316 10.45 21.03 -12.40
N ARG A 317 9.37 20.64 -11.70
CA ARG A 317 9.33 20.61 -10.23
C ARG A 317 10.46 19.79 -9.62
N LEU A 318 10.67 18.57 -10.11
CA LEU A 318 11.77 17.71 -9.63
C LEU A 318 13.14 18.25 -10.03
N TYR A 319 13.26 18.90 -11.20
CA TYR A 319 14.49 19.56 -11.59
C TYR A 319 14.87 20.69 -10.62
N ASP A 320 13.89 21.49 -10.21
CA ASP A 320 14.09 22.64 -9.34
C ASP A 320 14.44 22.26 -7.90
N MET A 321 14.16 21.03 -7.49
CA MET A 321 14.63 20.48 -6.21
C MET A 321 16.17 20.32 -6.16
N ASN A 322 16.85 20.31 -7.31
CA ASN A 322 18.29 20.10 -7.43
C ASN A 322 18.81 18.87 -6.63
N ASN A 323 17.99 17.82 -6.56
CA ASN A 323 18.31 16.59 -5.84
C ASN A 323 18.75 15.50 -6.82
N VAL A 324 19.99 15.02 -6.69
CA VAL A 324 20.58 14.01 -7.57
C VAL A 324 19.91 12.64 -7.44
N ASP A 325 19.34 12.34 -6.27
CA ASP A 325 18.64 11.08 -5.98
C ASP A 325 17.21 11.08 -6.50
N ILE A 326 16.62 12.27 -6.74
CA ILE A 326 15.27 12.42 -7.29
C ILE A 326 15.31 13.20 -8.61
N PRO A 327 15.85 12.60 -9.69
CA PRO A 327 16.09 13.34 -10.93
C PRO A 327 14.80 13.69 -11.67
N ALA A 328 14.84 14.83 -12.37
CA ALA A 328 13.74 15.31 -13.22
C ALA A 328 13.30 14.35 -14.32
N LEU A 329 14.23 13.53 -14.82
CA LEU A 329 14.01 12.49 -15.83
C LEU A 329 14.27 11.13 -15.20
N SER A 330 13.37 10.16 -15.41
CA SER A 330 13.64 8.77 -15.03
C SER A 330 14.81 8.22 -15.84
N HIS A 331 15.86 7.78 -15.14
CA HIS A 331 17.03 7.14 -15.73
C HIS A 331 17.69 6.17 -14.76
N TYR A 332 18.55 5.30 -15.31
CA TYR A 332 19.32 4.35 -14.51
C TYR A 332 20.36 5.07 -13.64
N VAL A 333 20.35 4.77 -12.35
CA VAL A 333 21.49 4.99 -11.45
C VAL A 333 21.65 3.69 -10.64
N PRO A 334 22.89 3.23 -10.46
CA PRO A 334 23.16 2.09 -9.58
C PRO A 334 22.55 2.31 -8.19
N ALA A 335 21.91 1.28 -7.65
CA ALA A 335 21.43 1.32 -6.28
C ALA A 335 22.61 1.20 -5.31
N ILE A 336 22.55 1.94 -4.20
CA ILE A 336 23.40 1.70 -3.03
C ILE A 336 23.18 0.25 -2.58
N GLU A 337 24.25 -0.46 -2.22
CA GLU A 337 24.24 -1.90 -1.89
C GLU A 337 23.75 -2.80 -3.04
N GLY A 338 23.65 -2.28 -4.26
CA GLY A 338 23.29 -3.05 -5.45
C GLY A 338 24.45 -3.87 -6.02
N PRO A 339 24.22 -4.61 -7.13
CA PRO A 339 25.22 -5.48 -7.75
C PRO A 339 26.49 -4.78 -8.28
N GLU A 340 26.45 -3.46 -8.42
CA GLU A 340 27.59 -2.64 -8.88
C GLU A 340 28.30 -1.92 -7.73
N ASP A 341 27.83 -2.09 -6.49
CA ASP A 341 28.41 -1.48 -5.30
C ASP A 341 29.70 -2.19 -4.87
N LYS A 342 30.69 -1.44 -4.38
CA LYS A 342 31.95 -1.99 -3.85
C LYS A 342 31.73 -2.93 -2.66
N LEU A 343 30.62 -2.76 -1.93
CA LEU A 343 30.25 -3.65 -0.84
C LEU A 343 30.05 -5.09 -1.28
N THR A 344 29.86 -5.37 -2.57
CA THR A 344 29.80 -6.74 -3.11
C THR A 344 31.10 -7.52 -2.90
N GLU A 345 32.26 -6.86 -2.74
CA GLU A 345 33.53 -7.52 -2.38
C GLU A 345 33.46 -8.18 -0.99
N LYS A 346 32.67 -7.61 -0.09
CA LYS A 346 32.45 -8.13 1.28
C LYS A 346 31.16 -8.93 1.40
N TYR A 347 30.09 -8.49 0.72
CA TYR A 347 28.75 -9.06 0.75
C TYR A 347 28.31 -9.44 -0.67
N PRO A 348 28.77 -10.59 -1.21
CA PRO A 348 28.62 -10.91 -2.63
C PRO A 348 27.20 -11.33 -3.05
N LEU A 349 26.28 -11.51 -2.09
CA LEU A 349 24.92 -11.97 -2.34
C LEU A 349 23.91 -10.84 -2.14
N GLN A 350 22.96 -10.75 -3.07
CA GLN A 350 21.82 -9.84 -2.98
C GLN A 350 20.65 -10.54 -2.27
N MET A 351 20.12 -9.93 -1.22
CA MET A 351 18.98 -10.48 -0.48
C MET A 351 17.66 -10.04 -1.14
N LEU A 352 16.88 -11.01 -1.60
CA LEU A 352 15.54 -10.78 -2.16
C LEU A 352 14.47 -11.38 -1.25
N THR A 353 13.60 -10.55 -0.70
CA THR A 353 12.52 -10.98 0.22
C THR A 353 11.16 -10.96 -0.47
N TRP A 354 10.85 -12.00 -1.24
CA TRP A 354 9.55 -12.11 -1.93
C TRP A 354 8.44 -12.67 -1.01
N LYS A 355 7.18 -12.49 -1.42
CA LYS A 355 6.02 -13.07 -0.72
C LYS A 355 5.92 -14.57 -0.99
N GLY A 356 5.84 -15.37 0.08
CA GLY A 356 5.53 -16.80 -0.02
C GLY A 356 4.07 -17.03 -0.40
N LYS A 357 3.76 -18.20 -0.96
CA LYS A 357 2.39 -18.60 -1.32
C LYS A 357 1.57 -19.06 -0.12
N ASN A 358 2.25 -19.43 0.97
CA ASN A 358 1.64 -20.03 2.15
C ASN A 358 1.19 -19.04 3.23
N ARG A 359 1.26 -17.74 2.98
CA ARG A 359 0.90 -16.72 3.96
C ARG A 359 0.64 -15.37 3.31
N ALA A 360 -0.12 -14.53 4.00
CA ALA A 360 -0.27 -13.12 3.65
C ALA A 360 0.58 -12.30 4.63
N ASN A 361 1.74 -11.79 4.18
CA ASN A 361 2.72 -11.15 5.08
C ASN A 361 3.15 -12.12 6.20
N SER A 362 2.94 -11.76 7.46
CA SER A 362 3.13 -12.62 8.63
C SER A 362 1.87 -13.43 9.02
N THR A 363 0.69 -13.07 8.49
CA THR A 363 -0.57 -13.73 8.82
C THR A 363 -0.57 -15.15 8.28
N GLN A 364 -1.09 -16.10 9.07
CA GLN A 364 -1.06 -17.54 8.81
C GLN A 364 0.33 -18.20 8.91
N TYR A 365 1.38 -17.47 9.33
CA TYR A 365 2.70 -18.08 9.50
C TYR A 365 2.66 -19.29 10.45
N ALA A 366 1.90 -19.22 11.54
CA ALA A 366 1.77 -20.29 12.52
C ALA A 366 0.85 -21.45 12.09
N ASN A 367 0.24 -21.39 10.90
CA ASN A 367 -0.65 -22.45 10.43
C ASN A 367 0.17 -23.67 9.96
N PRO A 368 0.09 -24.83 10.64
CA PRO A 368 0.95 -25.99 10.35
C PRO A 368 0.74 -26.52 8.93
N TRP A 369 -0.51 -26.56 8.45
CA TRP A 369 -0.81 -27.05 7.09
C TRP A 369 -0.19 -26.16 6.02
N LEU A 370 -0.19 -24.84 6.23
CA LEU A 370 0.46 -23.91 5.30
C LEU A 370 2.00 -23.95 5.41
N GLN A 371 2.55 -24.22 6.58
CA GLN A 371 3.99 -24.45 6.72
C GLN A 371 4.45 -25.71 5.97
N GLU A 372 3.62 -26.75 5.89
CA GLU A 372 3.90 -27.95 5.10
C GLU A 372 3.93 -27.66 3.59
N VAL A 373 3.01 -26.83 3.09
CA VAL A 373 2.94 -26.46 1.66
C VAL A 373 4.20 -25.72 1.19
N GLN A 374 4.75 -24.82 2.02
CA GLN A 374 5.99 -24.13 1.69
C GLN A 374 6.83 -23.91 2.96
N ARG A 375 7.75 -24.84 3.21
CA ARG A 375 8.74 -24.70 4.29
C ARG A 375 9.78 -23.65 3.90
N GLN A 376 9.89 -22.60 4.70
CA GLN A 376 11.09 -21.77 4.68
C GLN A 376 12.22 -22.55 5.35
N ARG A 377 13.24 -22.89 4.57
CA ARG A 377 14.45 -23.52 5.07
C ARG A 377 15.53 -22.45 5.12
N ASN A 378 16.17 -22.30 6.27
CA ASN A 378 17.41 -21.54 6.35
C ASN A 378 18.47 -22.34 5.58
N VAL A 379 19.28 -21.63 4.78
CA VAL A 379 20.29 -22.23 3.91
C VAL A 379 21.39 -22.97 4.70
N ASP A 380 21.46 -22.75 6.02
CA ASP A 380 22.50 -23.28 6.91
C ASP A 380 22.31 -24.72 7.40
N LYS A 381 21.33 -25.48 6.88
CA LYS A 381 21.28 -26.93 7.13
C LYS A 381 21.66 -27.69 5.85
N PRO A 382 22.89 -28.25 5.76
CA PRO A 382 23.25 -29.14 4.66
C PRO A 382 22.32 -30.36 4.66
N TYR A 383 22.12 -30.89 3.45
CA TYR A 383 21.19 -31.99 3.12
C TYR A 383 21.45 -33.28 3.89
#